data_AF-F4BNU7-F1
#
_entry.id   AF-F4BNU7-F1
#
_cell.length_a   1.000
_cell.length_b   1.000
_cell.length_c   1.000
_cell.angle_alpha   90.00
_cell.angle_beta   90.00
_cell.angle_gamma   90.00
#
_symmetry.space_group_name_H-M   'P 1'
#
loop_
_entity.id
_entity.type
_entity.pdbx_description
1 polymer ?
#
loop_
_entity_poly.entity_id
_entity_poly.type
_entity_poly.pdbx_seq_one_letter_code
_entity_poly.pdbx_strand_id
1 'polypeptide(L)'
;MAIKQVDGYGSYFRSQFKKLFASELSKKEQEDIYLDYMLWHLCSYQKADCLSGKAAVERFEKIKKKDFTIFFQFSNTVFVVENEVDFNSAKLNQTVEFFNTFEVSDCYVMDSYGEWCFITTHEQDYGLGPYFIENNH
;
A
#
# COMPACT_ATOMS: atom_id res chain seq x y z
N MET A 1 -3.55 -10.82 -18.51
CA MET A 1 -3.64 -10.38 -17.11
C MET A 1 -3.93 -11.60 -16.26
N ALA A 2 -2.99 -12.01 -15.41
CA ALA A 2 -3.24 -13.03 -14.39
C ALA A 2 -3.29 -12.29 -13.05
N ILE A 3 -4.48 -12.26 -12.43
CA ILE A 3 -4.62 -11.86 -11.03
C ILE A 3 -4.82 -13.15 -10.25
N LYS A 4 -3.95 -13.40 -9.29
CA LYS A 4 -4.01 -14.58 -8.43
C LYS A 4 -4.35 -14.14 -7.01
N GLN A 5 -5.48 -14.60 -6.51
CA GLN A 5 -5.79 -14.54 -5.09
C GLN A 5 -4.93 -15.56 -4.34
N VAL A 6 -4.28 -15.13 -3.28
CA VAL A 6 -3.45 -15.99 -2.42
C VAL A 6 -3.82 -15.71 -0.96
N ASP A 7 -4.31 -16.74 -0.27
CA ASP A 7 -4.71 -16.62 1.14
C ASP A 7 -3.55 -16.99 2.08
N GLY A 8 -3.51 -16.35 3.26
CA GLY A 8 -2.51 -16.61 4.30
C GLY A 8 -1.21 -15.81 4.19
N TYR A 9 -1.09 -14.90 3.21
CA TYR A 9 0.13 -14.12 2.95
C TYR A 9 0.04 -12.65 3.37
N GLY A 10 -1.12 -12.16 3.86
CA GLY A 10 -1.25 -10.76 4.25
C GLY A 10 -0.25 -10.32 5.32
N SER A 11 -0.04 -11.13 6.36
CA SER A 11 0.96 -10.84 7.42
C SER A 11 2.40 -10.79 6.89
N TYR A 12 2.71 -11.64 5.90
CA TYR A 12 3.99 -11.63 5.22
C TYR A 12 4.20 -10.31 4.47
N PHE A 13 3.23 -9.87 3.67
CA PHE A 13 3.35 -8.63 2.90
C PHE A 13 3.39 -7.37 3.78
N ARG A 14 2.61 -7.33 4.88
CA ARG A 14 2.73 -6.27 5.89
C ARG A 14 4.13 -6.23 6.53
N SER A 15 4.74 -7.40 6.75
CA SER A 15 6.11 -7.48 7.28
C SER A 15 7.15 -7.04 6.24
N GLN A 16 6.97 -7.39 4.96
CA GLN A 16 7.83 -6.91 3.87
C GLN A 16 7.75 -5.40 3.71
N PHE A 17 6.55 -4.82 3.78
CA PHE A 17 6.37 -3.36 3.75
C PHE A 17 7.21 -2.68 4.83
N LYS A 18 7.11 -3.12 6.10
CA LYS A 18 7.91 -2.55 7.19
C LYS A 18 9.42 -2.69 6.94
N LYS A 19 9.84 -3.84 6.42
CA LYS A 19 11.26 -4.10 6.11
C LYS A 19 11.79 -3.18 5.01
N LEU A 20 10.97 -2.86 4.01
CA LEU A 20 11.39 -2.08 2.84
C LEU A 20 11.28 -0.57 3.07
N PHE A 21 10.18 -0.11 3.67
CA PHE A 21 9.86 1.31 3.76
C PHE A 21 10.09 1.91 5.16
N ALA A 22 10.24 1.08 6.19
CA ALA A 22 10.45 1.53 7.57
C ALA A 22 11.76 0.98 8.19
N SER A 23 12.73 0.56 7.37
CA SER A 23 14.01 -0.02 7.84
C SER A 23 14.82 0.95 8.70
N GLU A 24 14.74 2.24 8.41
CA GLU A 24 15.48 3.29 9.11
C GLU A 24 14.91 3.60 10.49
N LEU A 25 13.68 3.19 10.77
CA LEU A 25 13.06 3.39 12.08
C LEU A 25 13.45 2.26 13.04
N SER A 26 13.95 2.63 14.22
CA SER A 26 14.07 1.70 15.32
C SER A 26 12.71 1.12 15.71
N LYS A 27 12.70 -0.04 16.37
CA LYS A 27 11.45 -0.66 16.86
C LYS A 27 10.62 0.32 17.72
N LYS A 28 11.29 1.11 18.56
CA LYS A 28 10.61 2.10 19.42
C LYS A 28 9.95 3.21 18.60
N GLU A 29 10.60 3.69 17.55
CA GLU A 29 10.01 4.69 16.65
C GLU A 29 8.81 4.13 15.87
N GLN A 30 8.88 2.85 15.46
CA GLN A 30 7.74 2.17 14.85
C GLN A 30 6.56 2.01 15.82
N GLU A 31 6.83 1.70 17.09
CA GLU A 31 5.82 1.62 18.16
C GLU A 31 5.20 3.01 18.43
N ASP A 32 5.99 4.08 18.44
CA ASP A 32 5.53 5.45 18.72
C ASP A 32 4.56 6.03 17.68
N ILE A 33 4.64 5.53 16.45
CA ILE A 33 3.70 5.88 15.38
C ILE A 33 2.63 4.81 15.19
N TYR A 34 2.53 3.82 16.08
CA TYR A 34 1.55 2.72 15.98
C TYR A 34 1.62 1.96 14.63
N LEU A 35 2.83 1.77 14.09
CA LEU A 35 3.02 1.22 12.74
C LEU A 35 2.42 -0.18 12.57
N ASP A 36 2.44 -1.00 13.62
CA ASP A 36 1.84 -2.36 13.60
C ASP A 36 0.31 -2.33 13.48
N TYR A 37 -0.34 -1.22 13.86
CA TYR A 37 -1.78 -1.06 13.74
C TYR A 37 -2.18 -0.53 12.37
N MET A 38 -1.44 0.44 11.83
CA MET A 38 -1.72 1.10 10.56
C MET A 38 -0.42 1.41 9.82
N LEU A 39 -0.14 0.72 8.71
CA LEU A 39 1.13 0.92 8.00
C LEU A 39 1.23 2.32 7.35
N TRP A 40 0.11 2.92 6.96
CA TRP A 40 0.07 4.27 6.40
C TRP A 40 0.47 5.35 7.41
N HIS A 41 0.58 5.04 8.71
CA HIS A 41 1.12 5.96 9.72
C HIS A 41 2.55 6.38 9.42
N LEU A 42 3.32 5.56 8.69
CA LEU A 42 4.64 5.94 8.20
C LEU A 42 4.60 7.29 7.44
N CYS A 43 3.55 7.51 6.67
CA CYS A 43 3.33 8.74 5.91
C CYS A 43 2.73 9.86 6.77
N SER A 44 1.66 9.59 7.52
CA SER A 44 0.95 10.65 8.26
C SER A 44 1.77 11.22 9.42
N TYR A 45 2.63 10.41 10.04
CA TYR A 45 3.60 10.86 11.05
C TYR A 45 4.91 11.39 10.43
N GLN A 46 4.98 11.52 9.10
CA GLN A 46 6.12 12.08 8.36
C GLN A 46 7.44 11.34 8.65
N LYS A 47 7.37 10.00 8.71
CA LYS A 47 8.53 9.14 8.94
C LYS A 47 9.10 8.53 7.66
N ALA A 48 8.41 8.67 6.53
CA ALA A 48 8.95 8.46 5.21
C ALA A 48 8.59 9.63 4.30
N ASP A 49 9.50 9.95 3.38
CA ASP A 49 9.20 10.88 2.29
C ASP A 49 8.14 10.24 1.38
N CYS A 50 6.98 10.89 1.29
CA CYS A 50 5.85 10.39 0.54
C CYS A 50 5.07 11.52 -0.12
N LEU A 51 4.47 11.22 -1.26
CA LEU A 51 3.45 12.07 -1.85
C LEU A 51 2.10 11.78 -1.18
N SER A 52 1.23 12.78 -1.12
CA SER A 52 -0.11 12.63 -0.55
C SER A 52 -1.20 13.17 -1.48
N GLY A 53 -2.43 12.68 -1.30
CA GLY A 53 -3.62 13.14 -2.00
C GLY A 53 -3.47 13.05 -3.52
N LYS A 54 -3.75 14.17 -4.20
CA LYS A 54 -3.69 14.25 -5.67
C LYS A 54 -2.31 13.92 -6.24
N ALA A 55 -1.23 14.33 -5.58
CA ALA A 55 0.12 14.07 -6.07
C ALA A 55 0.46 12.58 -6.03
N ALA A 56 0.01 11.86 -4.99
CA ALA A 56 0.16 10.41 -4.89
C ALA A 56 -0.60 9.69 -6.02
N VAL A 57 -1.84 10.10 -6.29
CA VAL A 57 -2.64 9.55 -7.39
C VAL A 57 -1.97 9.82 -8.74
N GLU A 58 -1.56 11.06 -9.02
CA GLU A 58 -0.91 11.41 -10.28
C GLU A 58 0.40 10.63 -10.50
N ARG A 59 1.17 10.39 -9.43
CA ARG A 59 2.38 9.57 -9.51
C ARG A 59 2.03 8.11 -9.82
N PHE A 60 1.05 7.56 -9.11
CA PHE A 60 0.56 6.19 -9.33
C PHE A 60 0.04 5.99 -10.76
N GLU A 61 -0.69 6.95 -11.33
CA GLU A 61 -1.18 6.87 -12.72
C GLU A 61 -0.04 6.90 -13.76
N LYS A 62 1.04 7.63 -13.48
CA LYS A 62 2.16 7.81 -14.43
C LYS A 62 3.12 6.61 -14.46
N ILE A 63 3.23 5.85 -13.38
CA ILE A 63 4.13 4.70 -13.35
C ILE A 63 3.56 3.52 -14.15
N LYS A 64 4.44 2.91 -14.93
CA LYS A 64 4.18 1.64 -15.59
C LYS A 64 4.28 0.53 -14.53
N LYS A 65 3.16 -0.15 -14.29
CA LYS A 65 3.07 -1.19 -13.26
C LYS A 65 3.27 -2.54 -13.92
N LYS A 66 4.19 -3.32 -13.35
CA LYS A 66 4.48 -4.69 -13.77
C LYS A 66 4.84 -5.45 -12.51
N ASP A 67 4.22 -6.61 -12.32
CA ASP A 67 4.50 -7.50 -11.19
C ASP A 67 4.36 -6.75 -9.85
N PHE A 68 3.13 -6.71 -9.32
CA PHE A 68 2.85 -6.05 -8.05
C PHE A 68 1.86 -6.85 -7.21
N THR A 69 1.82 -6.54 -5.93
CA THR A 69 0.90 -7.17 -4.97
C THR A 69 -0.04 -6.15 -4.38
N ILE A 70 -1.32 -6.50 -4.32
CA ILE A 70 -2.34 -5.79 -3.55
C ILE A 70 -2.56 -6.55 -2.25
N PHE A 71 -2.37 -5.88 -1.12
CA PHE A 71 -2.66 -6.43 0.20
C PHE A 71 -3.38 -5.39 1.07
N PHE A 72 -3.94 -5.84 2.19
CA PHE A 72 -4.77 -4.99 3.05
C PHE A 72 -4.26 -5.01 4.49
N GLN A 73 -4.65 -4.00 5.26
CA GLN A 73 -4.22 -3.87 6.66
C GLN A 73 -4.67 -5.07 7.50
N PHE A 74 -5.92 -5.52 7.34
CA PHE A 74 -6.52 -6.53 8.21
C PHE A 74 -6.83 -7.86 7.51
N SER A 75 -6.65 -7.96 6.19
CA SER A 75 -6.86 -9.22 5.47
C SER A 75 -5.60 -10.08 5.39
N ASN A 76 -5.75 -11.40 5.46
CA ASN A 76 -4.68 -12.35 5.12
C ASN A 76 -4.69 -12.77 3.65
N THR A 77 -5.69 -12.36 2.89
CA THR A 77 -5.78 -12.54 1.44
C THR A 77 -5.02 -11.42 0.74
N VAL A 78 -4.25 -11.79 -0.28
CA VAL A 78 -3.54 -10.86 -1.15
C VAL A 78 -3.82 -11.19 -2.61
N PHE A 79 -3.64 -10.20 -3.49
CA PHE A 79 -3.77 -10.38 -4.93
C PHE A 79 -2.43 -10.10 -5.58
N VAL A 80 -1.85 -11.13 -6.18
CA VAL A 80 -0.63 -11.01 -6.97
C VAL A 80 -1.03 -10.76 -8.42
N VAL A 81 -0.50 -9.69 -8.99
CA VAL A 81 -0.77 -9.29 -10.37
C VAL A 81 0.52 -9.43 -11.16
N GLU A 82 0.54 -10.38 -12.09
CA GLU A 82 1.69 -10.66 -12.93
C GLU A 82 1.53 -10.05 -14.32
N ASN A 83 2.67 -9.66 -14.90
CA ASN A 83 2.83 -8.94 -16.15
C ASN A 83 2.39 -7.48 -16.09
N GLU A 84 2.77 -6.74 -17.12
CA GLU A 84 2.33 -5.37 -17.31
C GLU A 84 0.82 -5.32 -17.56
N VAL A 85 0.14 -4.47 -16.81
CA VAL A 85 -1.30 -4.27 -16.90
C VAL A 85 -1.62 -2.79 -16.83
N ASP A 86 -2.64 -2.40 -17.59
CA ASP A 86 -3.29 -1.10 -17.40
C ASP A 86 -4.11 -1.16 -16.09
N PHE A 87 -3.42 -0.82 -15.00
CA PHE A 87 -3.97 -0.77 -13.65
C PHE A 87 -3.84 0.67 -13.12
N ASN A 88 -5.00 1.28 -12.89
CA ASN A 88 -5.16 2.66 -12.46
C ASN A 88 -5.99 2.75 -11.18
N SER A 89 -6.08 3.95 -10.60
CA SER A 89 -6.85 4.21 -9.38
C SER A 89 -8.33 3.84 -9.53
N ALA A 90 -8.94 4.02 -10.71
CA ALA A 90 -10.34 3.64 -10.93
C ALA A 90 -10.56 2.12 -10.80
N LYS A 91 -9.62 1.30 -11.28
CA LYS A 91 -9.67 -0.16 -11.18
C LYS A 91 -9.34 -0.65 -9.77
N LEU A 92 -8.46 0.06 -9.05
CA LEU A 92 -8.22 -0.16 -7.64
C LEU A 92 -9.48 0.13 -6.81
N ASN A 93 -10.16 1.26 -7.05
CA ASN A 93 -11.38 1.63 -6.34
C ASN A 93 -12.48 0.58 -6.54
N GLN A 94 -12.69 0.12 -7.78
CA GLN A 94 -13.61 -1.00 -8.05
C GLN A 94 -13.25 -2.28 -7.27
N THR A 95 -11.95 -2.55 -7.11
CA THR A 95 -11.47 -3.71 -6.34
C THR A 95 -11.79 -3.54 -4.85
N VAL A 96 -11.54 -2.36 -4.28
CA VAL A 96 -11.82 -2.06 -2.86
C VAL A 96 -13.33 -2.05 -2.59
N GLU A 97 -14.12 -1.39 -3.45
CA GLU A 97 -15.58 -1.36 -3.38
C GLU A 97 -16.20 -2.75 -3.50
N PHE A 98 -15.63 -3.65 -4.30
CA PHE A 98 -16.13 -5.01 -4.43
C PHE A 98 -16.09 -5.78 -3.10
N PHE A 99 -15.07 -5.56 -2.29
CA PHE A 99 -14.94 -6.23 -0.99
C PHE A 99 -15.75 -5.54 0.13
N ASN A 100 -16.15 -4.28 -0.05
CA ASN A 100 -17.06 -3.48 0.80
C ASN A 100 -17.04 -3.80 2.31
N THR A 101 -15.84 -3.96 2.88
CA THR A 101 -15.64 -4.32 4.29
C THR A 101 -14.53 -3.44 4.86
N PHE A 102 -14.61 -3.16 6.17
CA PHE A 102 -13.55 -2.45 6.89
C PHE A 102 -12.19 -3.15 6.79
N GLU A 103 -12.17 -4.46 6.51
CA GLU A 103 -10.93 -5.24 6.38
C GLU A 103 -10.10 -4.89 5.14
N VAL A 104 -10.72 -4.29 4.12
CA VAL A 104 -10.07 -3.89 2.85
C VAL A 104 -9.96 -2.38 2.66
N SER A 105 -10.46 -1.60 3.62
CA SER A 105 -10.57 -0.15 3.47
C SER A 105 -9.19 0.54 3.49
N ASP A 106 -8.19 -0.12 4.10
CA ASP A 106 -6.77 0.23 3.95
C ASP A 106 -6.09 -0.77 3.02
N CYS A 107 -5.71 -0.28 1.84
CA CYS A 107 -5.19 -1.08 0.74
C CYS A 107 -3.82 -0.57 0.29
N TYR A 108 -2.93 -1.52 -0.02
CA TYR A 108 -1.54 -1.29 -0.34
C TYR A 108 -1.24 -1.98 -1.66
N VAL A 109 -0.82 -1.20 -2.66
CA VAL A 109 -0.35 -1.67 -3.96
C VAL A 109 1.17 -1.51 -3.97
N MET A 110 1.87 -2.61 -3.82
CA MET A 110 3.33 -2.62 -3.67
C MET A 110 3.98 -3.35 -4.83
N ASP A 111 5.00 -2.71 -5.41
CA ASP A 111 5.85 -3.30 -6.43
C ASP A 111 6.53 -4.59 -5.94
N SER A 112 6.69 -5.59 -6.82
CA SER A 112 7.32 -6.86 -6.45
C SER A 112 8.80 -6.74 -6.08
N TYR A 113 9.49 -5.69 -6.53
CA TYR A 113 10.89 -5.40 -6.16
C TYR A 113 11.00 -4.45 -4.96
N GLY A 114 9.88 -3.91 -4.47
CA GLY A 114 9.85 -3.02 -3.31
C GLY A 114 10.34 -1.60 -3.61
N GLU A 115 10.29 -1.17 -4.88
CA GLU A 115 10.70 0.17 -5.31
C GLU A 115 9.69 1.26 -4.95
N TRP A 116 8.39 0.91 -4.89
CA TRP A 116 7.33 1.85 -4.56
C TRP A 116 6.13 1.15 -3.93
N CYS A 117 5.33 1.92 -3.20
CA CYS A 117 4.05 1.49 -2.65
C CYS A 117 3.02 2.63 -2.73
N PHE A 118 1.85 2.34 -3.31
CA PHE A 118 0.69 3.21 -3.29
C PHE A 118 -0.30 2.74 -2.24
N ILE A 119 -0.80 3.67 -1.43
CA ILE A 119 -1.57 3.37 -0.23
C ILE A 119 -2.88 4.15 -0.27
N THR A 120 -4.00 3.46 -0.25
CA THR A 120 -5.32 4.06 -0.05
C THR A 120 -5.79 3.77 1.36
N THR A 121 -6.27 4.78 2.06
CA THR A 121 -6.78 4.64 3.42
C THR A 121 -8.30 4.72 3.44
N HIS A 122 -8.88 4.28 4.55
CA HIS A 122 -10.29 4.48 4.89
C HIS A 122 -10.59 5.89 5.44
N GLU A 123 -9.57 6.70 5.70
CA GLU A 123 -9.67 8.03 6.31
C GLU A 123 -9.44 9.16 5.30
N GLN A 124 -9.63 8.90 4.00
CA GLN A 124 -9.45 9.92 2.95
C GLN A 124 -10.38 11.13 3.13
N ASP A 125 -11.59 10.93 3.68
CA ASP A 125 -12.52 12.02 4.01
C ASP A 125 -11.96 12.96 5.09
N TYR A 126 -11.00 12.51 5.88
CA TYR A 126 -10.27 13.31 6.87
C TYR A 126 -8.94 13.87 6.31
N GLY A 127 -8.69 13.74 5.01
CA GLY A 127 -7.49 14.22 4.34
C GLY A 127 -6.26 13.33 4.55
N LEU A 128 -6.44 12.11 5.05
CA LEU A 128 -5.35 11.17 5.28
C LEU A 128 -5.21 10.25 4.08
N GLY A 129 -4.19 10.48 3.27
CA GLY A 129 -3.95 9.73 2.05
C GLY A 129 -4.82 10.16 0.86
N PRO A 130 -4.79 9.41 -0.25
CA PRO A 130 -3.86 8.30 -0.51
C PRO A 130 -2.39 8.77 -0.47
N TYR A 131 -1.48 7.83 -0.26
CA TYR A 131 -0.04 8.09 -0.22
C TYR A 131 0.71 7.32 -1.30
N PHE A 132 1.86 7.85 -1.71
CA PHE A 132 2.79 7.15 -2.58
C PHE A 132 4.20 7.28 -2.02
N ILE A 133 4.83 6.13 -1.73
CA ILE A 133 6.19 6.04 -1.19
C ILE A 133 7.10 5.48 -2.27
N GLU A 134 8.28 6.08 -2.43
CA GLU A 134 9.37 5.55 -3.26
C GLU A 134 10.53 5.14 -2.36
N ASN A 135 11.04 3.95 -2.60
CA ASN A 135 12.22 3.44 -1.91
C ASN A 135 13.45 3.81 -2.73
N ASN A 136 14.00 5.00 -2.45
CA ASN A 136 15.23 5.48 -3.06
C ASN A 136 16.42 4.87 -2.30
N HIS A 137 16.78 3.62 -2.62
CA HIS A 137 18.04 3.01 -2.18
C HIS A 137 19.26 3.65 -2.86
#